data_AF-A0A915KLA4-F1
#
_entry.id   AF-A0A915KLA4-F1
#
_cell.length_a   1.000
_cell.length_b   1.000
_cell.length_c   1.000
_cell.angle_alpha   90.00
_cell.angle_beta   90.00
_cell.angle_gamma   90.00
#
_symmetry.space_group_name_H-M   'P 1'
#
loop_
_entity.id
_entity.type
_entity.pdbx_description
1 polymer ?
#
loop_
_entity_poly.entity_id
_entity_poly.type
_entity_poly.pdbx_seq_one_letter_code
_entity_poly.pdbx_strand_id
1 'polypeptide(L)'
;MYTLHNLFLGMVDLGEKVSATLKREFGEEALNMIQMNDKDRLKLEAGLEELFEGGEEIYKGYVDDPRNTDNAWIETFAVNFHDETGETLKNIKLEAGDDAGQVKWMNVDSSVNLYASHKSILEKVARSRIAYW
;
A
#
# COMPACT_ATOMS: atom_id res chain seq x y z
N MET A 1 -15.43 0.38 3.83
CA MET A 1 -13.98 0.08 3.85
C MET A 1 -13.25 1.33 3.44
N TYR A 2 -12.19 1.70 4.17
CA TYR A 2 -11.31 2.80 3.80
C TYR A 2 -10.02 2.23 3.19
N THR A 3 -9.50 2.89 2.17
CA THR A 3 -8.18 2.66 1.57
C THR A 3 -7.44 3.98 1.47
N LEU A 4 -6.17 3.99 1.11
CA LEU A 4 -5.45 5.24 0.87
C LEU A 4 -5.69 5.76 -0.55
N HIS A 5 -5.53 7.08 -0.73
CA HIS A 5 -5.69 7.73 -2.04
C HIS A 5 -4.61 7.26 -3.02
N ASN A 6 -4.99 6.31 -3.88
CA ASN A 6 -4.12 5.44 -4.68
C ASN A 6 -3.46 4.30 -3.86
N LEU A 7 -3.26 3.16 -4.53
CA LEU A 7 -2.40 2.10 -4.01
C LEU A 7 -0.96 2.59 -4.05
N PHE A 8 -0.27 2.56 -2.91
CA PHE A 8 1.16 2.83 -2.86
C PHE A 8 1.90 1.69 -3.56
N LEU A 9 2.77 2.07 -4.49
CA LEU A 9 3.54 1.15 -5.30
C LEU A 9 4.99 1.57 -5.21
N GLY A 10 5.86 0.58 -5.18
CA GLY A 10 7.28 0.77 -5.25
C GLY A 10 7.96 -0.40 -5.91
N MET A 11 9.18 -0.17 -6.35
CA MET A 11 10.00 -1.21 -6.96
C MET A 11 10.66 -2.03 -5.85
N VAL A 12 10.71 -3.34 -6.04
CA VAL A 12 11.50 -4.22 -5.17
C VAL A 12 12.96 -3.97 -5.48
N ASP A 13 13.73 -3.55 -4.47
CA ASP A 13 15.16 -3.29 -4.65
C ASP A 13 15.95 -4.58 -4.88
N LEU A 14 17.13 -4.45 -5.49
CA LEU A 14 17.97 -5.61 -5.80
C LEU A 14 18.36 -6.37 -4.51
N GLY A 15 17.88 -7.60 -4.39
CA GLY A 15 18.13 -8.46 -3.22
C GLY A 15 17.18 -8.18 -2.03
N GLU A 16 16.25 -7.24 -2.18
CA GLU A 16 15.22 -6.96 -1.19
C GLU A 16 14.14 -8.04 -1.22
N LYS A 17 13.59 -8.36 -0.04
CA LYS A 17 12.39 -9.21 0.06
C LYS A 17 11.17 -8.34 -0.21
N VAL A 18 10.20 -8.87 -0.96
CA VAL A 18 8.92 -8.19 -1.22
C VAL A 18 8.24 -7.69 0.06
N SER A 19 8.29 -8.46 1.15
CA SER A 19 7.74 -8.06 2.45
C SER A 19 8.43 -6.83 3.05
N ALA A 20 9.72 -6.65 2.79
CA ALA A 20 10.47 -5.47 3.22
C ALA A 20 10.08 -4.26 2.34
N THR A 21 9.98 -4.45 1.03
CA THR A 21 9.50 -3.43 0.09
C THR A 21 8.13 -2.89 0.51
N LEU A 22 7.17 -3.76 0.83
CA LEU A 22 5.82 -3.34 1.26
C LEU A 22 5.85 -2.45 2.52
N LYS A 23 6.70 -2.76 3.49
CA LYS A 23 6.86 -1.97 4.72
C LYS A 23 7.55 -0.64 4.44
N ARG A 24 8.64 -0.68 3.65
CA ARG A 24 9.45 0.49 3.30
C ARG A 24 8.60 1.50 2.53
N GLU A 25 8.02 1.09 1.41
CA GLU A 25 7.21 1.96 0.54
C GLU A 25 6.04 2.60 1.28
N PHE A 26 5.34 1.85 2.14
CA PHE A 26 4.29 2.43 2.98
C PHE A 26 4.82 3.46 3.97
N GLY A 27 5.96 3.17 4.61
CA GLY A 27 6.61 4.08 5.55
C GLY A 27 7.12 5.37 4.90
N GLU A 28 7.70 5.26 3.72
CA GLU A 28 8.25 6.39 2.97
C GLU A 28 7.13 7.28 2.41
N GLU A 29 6.19 6.68 1.67
CA GLU A 29 5.21 7.45 0.89
C GLU A 29 3.98 7.90 1.68
N ALA A 30 3.52 7.08 2.64
CA ALA A 30 2.29 7.36 3.38
C ALA A 30 2.52 7.97 4.77
N LEU A 31 3.73 7.81 5.31
CA LEU A 31 4.09 8.20 6.67
C LEU A 31 5.30 9.15 6.74
N ASN A 32 5.99 9.45 5.63
CA ASN A 32 7.17 10.30 5.60
C ASN A 32 8.25 9.89 6.62
N MET A 33 8.45 8.57 6.80
CA MET A 33 9.40 8.04 7.79
C MET A 33 10.86 8.47 7.54
N ILE A 34 11.21 8.80 6.29
CA ILE A 34 12.56 9.27 5.91
C ILE A 34 12.93 10.55 6.66
N GLN A 35 11.97 11.45 6.88
CA GLN A 35 12.20 12.73 7.56
C GLN A 35 11.99 12.66 9.08
N MET A 36 11.56 11.50 9.61
CA MET A 36 11.36 11.30 11.04
C MET A 36 12.68 11.08 11.78
N ASN A 37 12.72 11.47 13.06
CA ASN A 37 13.82 11.07 13.94
C ASN A 37 13.72 9.58 14.29
N ASP A 38 14.86 8.96 14.62
CA ASP A 38 14.94 7.53 14.88
C ASP A 38 13.99 7.04 15.98
N LYS A 39 13.77 7.83 17.03
CA LYS A 39 12.93 7.42 18.15
C LYS A 39 11.46 7.30 17.73
N ASP A 40 10.96 8.29 16.99
CA ASP A 40 9.58 8.29 16.53
C ASP A 40 9.36 7.25 15.43
N ARG A 41 10.35 7.09 14.53
CA ARG A 41 10.36 6.06 13.49
C ARG A 41 10.28 4.66 14.09
N LEU A 42 11.16 4.31 15.03
CA LEU A 42 11.17 3.00 15.69
C LEU A 42 9.87 2.72 16.46
N LYS A 43 9.29 3.75 17.09
CA LYS A 43 8.00 3.62 17.79
C LYS A 43 6.86 3.33 16.80
N LEU A 44 6.86 3.98 15.64
CA LEU A 44 5.87 3.79 14.60
C LEU A 44 6.01 2.42 13.92
N GLU A 45 7.24 2.01 13.60
CA GLU A 45 7.56 0.67 13.08
C GLU A 45 7.05 -0.43 14.03
N ALA A 46 7.33 -0.31 15.34
CA ALA A 46 6.84 -1.26 16.33
C ALA A 46 5.31 -1.29 16.44
N GLY A 47 4.64 -0.14 16.30
CA GLY A 47 3.18 -0.06 16.32
C GLY A 47 2.50 -0.66 15.08
N LEU A 48 3.25 -0.82 13.99
CA LEU A 48 2.77 -1.38 12.72
C LEU A 48 3.11 -2.85 12.54
N GLU A 49 3.91 -3.44 13.43
CA GLU A 49 4.47 -4.78 13.24
C GLU A 49 3.36 -5.84 13.10
N GLU A 50 2.39 -5.85 14.01
CA GLU A 50 1.24 -6.76 13.98
C GLU A 50 0.38 -6.59 12.72
N LEU A 51 0.17 -5.35 12.26
CA LEU A 51 -0.59 -5.08 11.04
C LEU A 51 0.07 -5.74 9.83
N PHE A 52 1.40 -5.68 9.74
CA PHE A 52 2.15 -6.26 8.63
C PHE A 52 2.33 -7.77 8.71
N GLU A 53 2.03 -8.41 9.84
CA GLU A 53 1.95 -9.87 9.94
C GLU A 53 0.63 -10.41 9.35
N GLY A 54 -0.44 -9.61 9.38
CA GLY A 54 -1.78 -9.97 8.90
C GLY A 54 -2.04 -9.78 7.39
N GLY A 55 -1.00 -9.72 6.57
CA GLY A 55 -1.13 -9.43 5.14
C GLY A 55 -1.85 -10.52 4.33
N GLU A 56 -2.81 -10.12 3.50
CA GLU A 56 -3.54 -10.99 2.57
C GLU A 56 -3.10 -10.71 1.12
N GLU A 57 -2.59 -11.72 0.41
CA GLU A 57 -2.27 -11.60 -1.02
C GLU A 57 -3.54 -11.40 -1.85
N ILE A 58 -3.60 -10.30 -2.60
CA ILE A 58 -4.74 -9.94 -3.47
C ILE A 58 -4.43 -10.23 -4.93
N TYR A 59 -3.18 -10.01 -5.32
CA TYR A 59 -2.75 -10.18 -6.69
C TYR A 59 -1.24 -10.41 -6.78
N LYS A 60 -0.85 -11.27 -7.71
CA LYS A 60 0.54 -11.49 -8.10
C LYS A 60 0.62 -11.73 -9.60
N GLY A 61 1.44 -10.97 -10.30
CA GLY A 61 1.78 -11.22 -11.70
C GLY A 61 1.82 -9.96 -12.56
N TYR A 62 1.66 -10.16 -13.86
CA TYR A 62 1.82 -9.18 -14.93
C TYR A 62 0.87 -7.96 -14.82
N VAL A 63 1.44 -6.77 -14.96
CA VAL A 63 0.69 -5.52 -15.08
C VAL A 63 0.79 -5.03 -16.52
N ASP A 64 -0.36 -4.71 -17.12
CA ASP A 64 -0.40 -4.02 -18.40
C ASP A 64 0.04 -2.57 -18.21
N ASP A 65 1.32 -2.30 -18.48
CA ASP A 65 1.98 -1.04 -18.19
C ASP A 65 2.63 -0.50 -19.47
N PRO A 66 2.50 0.80 -19.78
CA PRO A 66 3.07 1.40 -20.99
C PRO A 66 4.61 1.28 -21.09
N ARG A 67 5.30 0.92 -20.00
CA ARG A 67 6.75 0.67 -19.98
C ARG A 67 7.13 -0.73 -20.50
N ASN A 68 6.15 -1.61 -20.68
CA ASN A 68 6.41 -2.98 -21.13
C ASN A 68 6.96 -2.99 -22.58
N THR A 69 7.84 -3.95 -22.86
CA THR A 69 8.45 -4.23 -24.17
C THR A 69 8.42 -5.73 -24.43
N ASP A 70 8.84 -6.16 -25.62
CA ASP A 70 8.93 -7.57 -26.00
C ASP A 70 9.81 -8.42 -25.05
N ASN A 71 10.75 -7.79 -24.33
CA ASN A 71 11.74 -8.49 -23.52
C ASN A 71 11.73 -8.08 -22.03
N ALA A 72 10.87 -7.16 -21.62
CA ALA A 72 10.78 -6.69 -20.25
C ALA A 72 9.36 -6.22 -19.92
N TRP A 73 8.84 -6.63 -18.78
CA TRP A 73 7.49 -6.27 -18.32
C TRP A 73 7.47 -5.96 -16.83
N ILE A 74 6.44 -5.23 -16.40
CA ILE A 74 6.15 -4.98 -14.99
C ILE A 74 5.31 -6.13 -14.44
N GLU A 75 5.72 -6.64 -13.28
CA GLU A 75 4.88 -7.46 -12.42
C GLU A 75 4.62 -6.71 -11.11
N THR A 76 3.51 -7.03 -10.46
CA THR A 76 3.20 -6.50 -9.14
C THR A 76 2.77 -7.61 -8.19
N PHE A 77 3.02 -7.37 -6.90
CA PHE A 77 2.57 -8.18 -5.79
C PHE A 77 1.79 -7.29 -4.84
N ALA A 78 0.47 -7.39 -4.88
CA ALA A 78 -0.43 -6.57 -4.07
C ALA A 78 -0.89 -7.35 -2.84
N VAL A 79 -0.65 -6.77 -1.67
CA VAL A 79 -1.07 -7.31 -0.37
C VAL A 79 -1.98 -6.31 0.31
N ASN A 80 -3.07 -6.79 0.88
CA ASN A 80 -3.95 -6.00 1.72
C ASN A 80 -3.60 -6.23 3.19
N PHE A 81 -3.16 -5.18 3.87
CA PHE A 81 -2.99 -5.15 5.31
C PHE A 81 -4.21 -4.46 5.93
N HIS A 82 -4.97 -5.19 6.73
CA HIS A 82 -6.26 -4.73 7.22
C HIS A 82 -6.25 -4.60 8.74
N ASP A 83 -6.63 -3.42 9.23
CA ASP A 83 -6.93 -3.20 10.64
C ASP A 83 -8.43 -3.39 10.89
N GLU A 84 -8.79 -4.58 11.34
CA GLU A 84 -10.18 -4.97 11.61
C GLU A 84 -10.82 -4.14 12.72
N THR A 85 -10.03 -3.75 13.73
CA THR A 85 -10.51 -3.01 14.91
C THR A 85 -10.50 -1.49 14.70
N GLY A 86 -9.65 -1.02 13.79
CA GLY A 86 -9.32 0.37 13.61
C GLY A 86 -8.36 0.94 14.67
N GLU A 87 -7.98 0.20 15.72
CA GLU A 87 -7.16 0.74 16.81
C GLU A 87 -5.69 0.94 16.43
N THR A 88 -5.18 0.17 15.46
CA THR A 88 -3.79 0.28 15.00
C THR A 88 -3.61 1.54 14.16
N LEU A 89 -4.49 1.75 13.17
CA LEU A 89 -4.38 2.83 12.19
C LEU A 89 -4.99 4.16 12.67
N LYS A 90 -5.85 4.16 13.69
CA LYS A 90 -6.55 5.34 14.20
C LYS A 90 -5.65 6.48 14.66
N ASN A 91 -4.50 6.16 15.23
CA ASN A 91 -3.55 7.18 15.74
C ASN A 91 -2.40 7.46 14.77
N ILE A 92 -2.42 6.85 13.57
CA ILE A 92 -1.41 7.08 12.57
C ILE A 92 -1.71 8.36 11.81
N LYS A 93 -0.81 9.33 11.96
CA LYS A 93 -0.83 10.56 11.18
C LYS A 93 -0.20 10.26 9.81
N LEU A 94 -1.02 10.31 8.77
CA LEU A 94 -0.53 10.23 7.40
C LEU A 94 0.21 11.50 7.04
N GLU A 95 1.36 11.35 6.40
CA GLU A 95 2.19 12.45 5.92
C GLU A 95 2.82 12.00 4.60
N ALA A 96 2.63 12.79 3.55
CA ALA A 96 3.08 12.40 2.22
C ALA A 96 4.62 12.41 2.19
N GLY A 97 5.20 11.36 1.61
CA GLY A 97 6.61 11.32 1.26
C GLY A 97 6.97 12.36 0.20
N ASP A 98 8.25 12.42 -0.17
CA ASP A 98 8.76 13.34 -1.18
C ASP A 98 8.24 13.02 -2.60
N ASP A 99 7.94 11.76 -2.89
CA ASP A 99 7.37 11.32 -4.17
C ASP A 99 5.82 11.34 -4.19
N ALA A 100 5.17 11.63 -3.06
CA ALA A 100 3.73 11.75 -2.95
C ALA A 100 3.27 13.22 -2.81
N GLY A 101 2.37 13.67 -3.70
CA GLY A 101 1.82 15.03 -3.60
C GLY A 101 0.89 15.23 -2.40
N GLN A 102 0.02 14.26 -2.11
CA GLN A 102 -0.91 14.25 -0.97
C GLN A 102 -1.23 12.81 -0.58
N VAL A 103 -1.46 12.57 0.71
CA VAL A 103 -1.93 11.29 1.24
C VAL A 103 -3.19 11.49 2.09
N LYS A 104 -4.17 10.60 1.93
CA LYS A 104 -5.38 10.55 2.76
C LYS A 104 -6.03 9.18 2.70
N TRP A 105 -6.84 8.89 3.71
CA TRP A 105 -7.85 7.85 3.64
C TRP A 105 -8.98 8.23 2.67
N MET A 106 -9.56 7.24 2.01
CA MET A 106 -10.66 7.35 1.07
C MET A 106 -11.61 6.18 1.20
N ASN A 107 -12.88 6.43 0.90
CA ASN A 107 -13.84 5.34 0.71
C ASN A 107 -13.48 4.53 -0.54
N VAL A 108 -13.59 3.21 -0.42
CA VAL A 108 -13.52 2.31 -1.56
C VAL A 108 -14.93 2.20 -2.16
N ASP A 109 -15.07 2.57 -3.44
CA ASP A 109 -16.30 2.36 -4.21
C ASP A 109 -16.00 2.25 -5.72
N SER A 110 -16.96 1.76 -6.48
CA SER A 110 -16.85 1.50 -7.92
C SER A 110 -16.75 2.76 -8.78
N SER A 111 -17.03 3.95 -8.24
CA SER A 111 -16.87 5.24 -8.92
C SER A 111 -15.44 5.79 -8.84
N VAL A 112 -14.58 5.21 -7.99
CA VAL A 112 -13.18 5.65 -7.87
C VAL A 112 -12.46 5.45 -9.21
N ASN A 113 -11.89 6.54 -9.71
CA ASN A 113 -11.10 6.58 -10.94
C ASN A 113 -9.61 6.47 -10.57
N LEU A 114 -9.07 5.24 -10.62
CA LEU A 114 -7.67 4.97 -10.31
C LEU A 114 -6.89 4.57 -11.56
N TYR A 115 -5.59 4.81 -11.50
CA TYR A 115 -4.66 4.48 -12.56
C TYR A 115 -4.55 2.96 -12.80
N ALA A 116 -4.47 2.57 -14.08
CA ALA A 116 -4.21 1.20 -14.53
C ALA A 116 -5.06 0.13 -13.82
N SER A 117 -4.43 -0.96 -13.38
CA SER A 117 -5.10 -2.11 -12.75
C SER A 117 -5.49 -1.88 -11.28
N HIS A 118 -5.30 -0.68 -10.72
CA HIS A 118 -5.60 -0.43 -9.30
C HIS A 118 -7.07 -0.64 -8.96
N LYS A 119 -7.97 -0.33 -9.89
CA LYS A 119 -9.41 -0.54 -9.69
C LYS A 119 -9.75 -2.02 -9.50
N SER A 120 -9.15 -2.92 -10.30
CA SER A 120 -9.43 -4.36 -10.18
C SER A 120 -8.81 -4.96 -8.92
N ILE A 121 -7.67 -4.43 -8.44
CA ILE A 121 -7.08 -4.80 -7.16
C ILE A 121 -8.00 -4.38 -6.01
N LEU A 122 -8.47 -3.13 -5.99
CA LEU A 122 -9.39 -2.66 -4.95
C LEU A 122 -10.73 -3.39 -4.97
N GLU A 123 -11.25 -3.74 -6.15
CA GLU A 123 -12.46 -4.57 -6.26
C GLU A 123 -12.25 -5.93 -5.59
N LYS A 124 -11.10 -6.58 -5.81
CA LYS A 124 -10.77 -7.85 -5.16
C LYS A 124 -10.67 -7.72 -3.64
N VAL A 125 -10.06 -6.63 -3.16
CA VAL A 125 -10.00 -6.32 -1.73
C VAL A 125 -11.40 -6.15 -1.15
N ALA A 126 -12.26 -5.36 -1.80
CA ALA A 126 -13.63 -5.15 -1.34
C ALA A 126 -14.41 -6.47 -1.28
N ARG A 127 -14.24 -7.32 -2.30
CA ARG A 127 -14.88 -8.65 -2.35
C ARG A 127 -14.34 -9.59 -1.27
N SER A 128 -13.03 -9.65 -1.02
CA SER A 128 -12.45 -10.53 0.02
C SER A 128 -12.91 -10.14 1.42
N ARG A 129 -13.18 -8.84 1.63
CA ARG A 129 -13.70 -8.29 2.89
C ARG A 129 -15.21 -8.17 2.97
N ILE A 130 -15.95 -8.66 1.98
CA ILE A 130 -17.42 -8.58 1.93
C ILE A 130 -17.89 -7.11 2.12
N ALA A 131 -17.12 -6.18 1.56
CA ALA A 131 -17.36 -4.75 1.62
C ALA A 131 -18.16 -4.27 0.40
N TYR A 132 -18.70 -3.06 0.52
CA TYR A 132 -19.35 -2.35 -0.58
C TYR A 132 -18.36 -2.09 -1.74
N TRP A 133 -18.88 -2.15 -2.97
CA TRP A 133 -18.20 -1.79 -4.21
C TRP A 133 -19.18 -1.08 -5.15
#